data_AF-A0A967W1F8-F1
#
_entry.id   AF-A0A967W1F8-F1
#
_cell.length_a   1.000
_cell.length_b   1.000
_cell.length_c   1.000
_cell.angle_alpha   90.00
_cell.angle_beta   90.00
_cell.angle_gamma   90.00
#
_symmetry.space_group_name_H-M   'P 1'
#
loop_
_entity.id
_entity.type
_entity.pdbx_description
1 polymer ?
#
loop_
_entity_poly.entity_id
_entity_poly.type
_entity_poly.pdbx_seq_one_letter_code
_entity_poly.pdbx_strand_id
1 'polypeptide(L)'
;MRTDGLVRGTVPLAGGNNFGYVLESSPATVKPEAHISNNVLTVRVPEPDIQSWSGSDEVSIAATQNLADGVELKILVEKDFACLTPREGEDESDMYPNPLAGQETC
;
A
#
# COMPACT_ATOMS: atom_id res chain seq x y z
N MET A 1 -5.73 -4.85 -11.76
CA MET A 1 -4.41 -5.27 -11.23
C MET A 1 -3.39 -5.20 -12.34
N ARG A 2 -2.28 -4.47 -12.16
CA ARG A 2 -1.13 -4.64 -13.05
C ARG A 2 -0.65 -6.10 -12.93
N THR A 3 -0.31 -6.71 -14.05
CA THR A 3 -0.10 -8.17 -14.22
C THR A 3 1.10 -8.74 -13.47
N ASP A 4 1.81 -7.91 -12.72
CA ASP A 4 3.10 -8.16 -12.10
C ASP A 4 3.08 -8.06 -10.56
N GLY A 5 1.92 -7.77 -9.94
CA GLY A 5 1.79 -7.68 -8.48
C GLY A 5 2.70 -6.60 -7.87
N LEU A 6 3.06 -5.59 -8.66
CA LEU A 6 4.03 -4.55 -8.32
C LEU A 6 3.40 -3.16 -8.43
N VAL A 7 3.43 -2.42 -7.33
CA VAL A 7 3.10 -0.99 -7.29
C VAL A 7 4.33 -0.24 -6.83
N ARG A 8 4.68 0.85 -7.54
CA ARG A 8 5.78 1.72 -7.17
C ARG A 8 5.43 3.17 -7.39
N GLY A 9 5.96 4.04 -6.55
CA GLY A 9 5.86 5.48 -6.70
C GLY A 9 7.12 6.18 -6.25
N THR A 10 7.19 7.48 -6.54
CA THR A 10 8.32 8.32 -6.15
C THR A 10 7.81 9.71 -5.81
N VAL A 11 8.26 10.22 -4.67
CA VAL A 11 7.95 11.54 -4.16
C VAL A 11 9.20 12.40 -4.25
N PRO A 12 9.22 13.47 -5.06
CA PRO A 12 10.29 14.44 -5.04
C PRO A 12 10.24 15.23 -3.72
N LEU A 13 11.39 15.35 -3.07
CA LEU A 13 11.57 16.04 -1.80
C LEU A 13 12.53 17.22 -1.95
N ALA A 14 12.45 18.16 -1.01
CA ALA A 14 13.35 19.30 -0.97
C ALA A 14 14.82 18.86 -0.95
N GLY A 15 15.68 19.70 -1.52
CA GLY A 15 17.12 19.41 -1.65
C GLY A 15 17.46 18.46 -2.80
N GLY A 16 16.55 18.23 -3.75
CA GLY A 16 16.79 17.37 -4.91
C GLY A 16 16.78 15.87 -4.60
N ASN A 17 16.22 15.48 -3.45
CA ASN A 17 16.10 14.09 -3.03
C ASN A 17 14.81 13.49 -3.59
N ASN A 18 14.83 12.17 -3.79
CA ASN A 18 13.63 11.41 -4.12
C ASN A 18 13.39 10.36 -3.04
N PHE A 19 12.15 10.19 -2.63
CA PHE A 19 11.71 9.07 -1.80
C PHE A 19 10.88 8.11 -2.64
N GLY A 20 11.35 6.89 -2.80
CA GLY A 20 10.61 5.84 -3.48
C GLY A 20 9.83 4.97 -2.50
N TYR A 21 8.77 4.38 -3.01
CA TYR A 21 8.08 3.30 -2.30
C TYR A 21 7.65 2.21 -3.28
N VAL A 22 7.66 0.97 -2.80
CA VAL A 22 7.29 -0.23 -3.54
C VAL A 22 6.43 -1.12 -2.66
N LEU A 23 5.31 -1.57 -3.20
CA LEU A 23 4.54 -2.71 -2.70
C LEU A 23 4.68 -3.82 -3.74
N GLU A 24 5.23 -4.96 -3.34
CA GLU A 24 5.42 -6.10 -4.25
C GLU A 24 4.87 -7.40 -3.66
N SER A 25 4.18 -8.18 -4.51
CA SER A 25 3.88 -9.57 -4.21
C SER A 25 5.16 -10.40 -4.33
N SER A 26 5.43 -11.26 -3.36
CA SER A 26 6.59 -12.16 -3.39
C SER A 26 6.19 -13.59 -3.02
N PRO A 27 6.48 -14.60 -3.86
CA PRO A 27 6.27 -16.00 -3.50
C PRO A 27 7.32 -16.52 -2.51
N ALA A 28 8.40 -15.76 -2.29
CA ALA A 28 9.49 -16.13 -1.39
C ALA A 28 9.26 -15.69 0.06
N THR A 29 8.30 -14.79 0.31
CA THR A 29 7.95 -14.37 1.67
C THR A 29 6.71 -15.09 2.18
N VAL A 30 6.70 -15.43 3.46
CA VAL A 30 5.59 -16.11 4.15
C VAL A 30 4.77 -15.17 5.04
N LYS A 31 5.25 -13.95 5.24
CA LYS A 31 4.55 -12.88 5.98
C LYS A 31 4.98 -11.52 5.43
N PRO A 32 4.17 -10.46 5.59
CA PRO A 32 4.58 -9.14 5.16
C PRO A 32 5.87 -8.69 5.86
N GLU A 33 6.76 -8.09 5.09
CA GLU A 33 8.02 -7.52 5.58
C GLU A 33 8.29 -6.18 4.90
N ALA A 34 8.97 -5.29 5.62
CA ALA A 34 9.41 -4.01 5.13
C ALA A 34 10.93 -3.90 5.25
N HIS A 35 11.54 -3.24 4.27
CA HIS A 35 12.93 -2.83 4.32
C HIS A 35 13.09 -1.53 3.54
N ILE A 36 14.12 -0.76 3.89
CA ILE A 36 14.47 0.48 3.19
C ILE A 36 15.91 0.39 2.70
N SER A 37 16.12 0.78 1.45
CA SER A 37 17.44 0.88 0.84
C SER A 37 17.44 1.97 -0.22
N ASN A 38 18.50 2.77 -0.28
CA ASN A 38 18.66 3.86 -1.26
C ASN A 38 17.42 4.77 -1.37
N ASN A 39 16.84 5.15 -0.22
CA ASN A 39 15.63 5.98 -0.12
C ASN A 39 14.37 5.36 -0.75
N VAL A 40 14.33 4.03 -0.91
CA VAL A 40 13.15 3.29 -1.36
C VAL A 40 12.66 2.39 -0.24
N LEU A 41 11.45 2.65 0.25
CA LEU A 41 10.73 1.73 1.15
C LEU A 41 10.11 0.61 0.31
N THR A 42 10.46 -0.64 0.57
CA THR A 42 9.86 -1.80 -0.09
C THR A 42 9.12 -2.64 0.94
N VAL A 43 7.81 -2.81 0.72
CA VAL A 43 6.94 -3.73 1.44
C VAL A 43 6.71 -4.95 0.57
N ARG A 44 7.16 -6.12 1.01
CA ARG A 44 6.85 -7.40 0.37
C ARG A 44 5.70 -8.05 1.08
N VAL A 45 4.74 -8.56 0.33
CA VAL A 45 3.59 -9.28 0.87
C VAL A 45 3.50 -10.64 0.18
N PRO A 46 3.12 -11.72 0.89
CA PRO A 46 2.91 -13.01 0.26
C PRO A 46 1.92 -12.91 -0.90
N GLU A 47 2.24 -13.57 -2.02
CA GLU A 47 1.38 -13.54 -3.20
C GLU A 47 -0.08 -13.98 -2.92
N PRO A 48 -0.36 -15.03 -2.11
CA PRO A 48 -1.73 -15.40 -1.77
C PRO A 48 -2.49 -14.29 -1.04
N ASP A 49 -1.80 -13.54 -0.15
CA ASP A 49 -2.40 -12.47 0.65
C ASP A 49 -2.79 -11.29 -0.25
N ILE A 50 -1.90 -10.88 -1.17
CA ILE A 50 -2.18 -9.82 -2.16
C ILE A 50 -3.36 -10.21 -3.07
N GLN A 51 -3.37 -11.44 -3.57
CA GLN A 51 -4.45 -11.91 -4.46
C GLN A 51 -5.80 -11.92 -3.72
N SER A 52 -5.82 -12.44 -2.49
CA SER A 52 -7.03 -12.47 -1.66
C SER A 52 -7.52 -11.06 -1.31
N TRP A 53 -6.63 -10.21 -0.79
CA TRP A 53 -6.96 -8.85 -0.34
C TRP A 53 -7.42 -7.95 -1.49
N SER A 54 -6.73 -7.98 -2.63
CA SER A 54 -7.05 -7.08 -3.75
C SER A 54 -8.41 -7.35 -4.38
N GLY A 55 -8.90 -8.59 -4.34
CA GLY A 55 -10.18 -9.02 -4.90
C GLY A 55 -11.32 -9.12 -3.90
N SER A 56 -11.08 -8.85 -2.61
CA SER A 56 -12.08 -8.90 -1.55
C SER A 56 -12.51 -7.50 -1.07
N ASP A 57 -13.47 -7.45 -0.16
CA ASP A 57 -13.88 -6.23 0.54
C ASP A 57 -12.95 -5.89 1.74
N GLU A 58 -11.89 -6.67 1.96
CA GLU A 58 -10.93 -6.41 3.03
C GLU A 58 -10.18 -5.10 2.76
N VAL A 59 -10.12 -4.23 3.76
CA VAL A 59 -9.52 -2.89 3.63
C VAL A 59 -8.00 -2.96 3.73
N SER A 60 -7.47 -3.80 4.63
CA SER A 60 -6.08 -3.73 5.06
C SER A 60 -5.43 -5.09 5.24
N ILE A 61 -4.13 -5.17 4.99
CA ILE A 61 -3.25 -6.26 5.43
C ILE A 61 -2.42 -5.76 6.62
N ALA A 62 -2.43 -6.49 7.73
CA ALA A 62 -1.67 -6.15 8.93
C ALA A 62 -0.62 -7.22 9.26
N ALA A 63 0.56 -6.80 9.69
CA ALA A 63 1.63 -7.70 10.13
C ALA A 63 2.56 -7.07 11.16
N THR A 64 3.30 -7.93 11.86
CA THR A 64 4.41 -7.53 12.72
C THR A 64 5.70 -8.17 12.22
N GLN A 65 6.71 -7.33 11.99
CA GLN A 65 8.06 -7.74 11.65
C GLN A 65 8.98 -7.51 12.84
N ASN A 66 9.59 -8.58 13.34
CA ASN A 66 10.59 -8.51 14.39
C ASN A 66 11.91 -8.03 13.79
N LEU A 67 12.52 -7.04 14.43
CA LEU A 67 13.82 -6.47 14.10
C LEU A 67 14.87 -6.93 15.11
N ALA A 68 16.10 -6.41 14.95
CA ALA A 68 17.15 -6.60 15.94
C ALA A 68 16.74 -6.04 17.31
N ASP A 69 17.37 -6.58 18.36
CA ASP A 69 17.22 -6.12 19.75
C ASP A 69 15.78 -6.16 20.30
N GLY A 70 14.93 -7.03 19.73
CA GLY A 70 13.57 -7.22 20.19
C GLY A 70 12.60 -6.10 19.80
N VAL A 71 13.00 -5.21 18.89
CA VAL A 71 12.13 -4.16 18.36
C VAL A 71 11.11 -4.77 17.40
N GLU A 72 9.86 -4.34 17.49
CA GLU A 72 8.79 -4.76 16.58
C GLU A 72 8.38 -3.62 15.66
N LEU A 73 8.35 -3.88 14.36
CA LEU A 73 7.77 -3.01 13.34
C LEU A 73 6.35 -3.50 13.01
N LYS A 74 5.35 -2.64 13.23
CA LYS A 74 3.99 -2.87 12.77
C LYS A 74 3.83 -2.37 11.34
N ILE A 75 3.31 -3.22 10.47
CA ILE A 75 3.08 -2.95 9.06
C ILE A 75 1.57 -2.98 8.83
N LEU A 76 1.05 -1.93 8.21
CA LEU A 76 -0.34 -1.83 7.79
C LEU A 76 -0.35 -1.35 6.32
N VAL A 77 -0.93 -2.15 5.44
CA VAL A 77 -1.11 -1.85 4.01
C VAL A 77 -2.60 -1.69 3.78
N GLU A 78 -3.05 -0.51 3.32
CA GLU A 78 -4.47 -0.19 3.16
C GLU A 78 -4.78 0.16 1.71
N LYS A 79 -6.02 -0.14 1.30
CA LYS A 79 -6.56 0.35 0.03
C LYS A 79 -6.76 1.85 0.14
N ASP A 80 -6.24 2.58 -0.83
CA ASP A 80 -6.52 3.99 -0.97
C ASP A 80 -7.91 4.15 -1.59
N PHE A 81 -8.87 4.70 -0.83
CA PHE A 81 -10.26 4.88 -1.28
C PHE A 81 -10.49 6.30 -1.76
N ALA A 82 -11.24 6.46 -2.86
CA ALA A 82 -11.65 7.75 -3.37
C ALA A 82 -12.36 8.59 -2.30
N CYS A 83 -12.14 9.90 -2.26
CA CYS A 83 -12.86 10.76 -1.33
C CYS A 83 -14.35 10.85 -1.70
N LEU A 84 -15.24 10.99 -0.70
CA LEU A 84 -16.67 11.25 -0.94
C LEU A 84 -16.92 12.62 -1.57
N THR A 85 -16.06 13.58 -1.26
CA THR A 85 -16.08 14.92 -1.84
C THR A 85 -14.87 15.05 -2.77
N PRO A 86 -15.08 15.10 -4.10
CA PRO A 86 -13.99 15.29 -5.05
C PRO A 86 -13.24 16.59 -4.76
N ARG A 87 -11.91 16.54 -4.79
CA ARG A 87 -11.07 17.72 -4.61
C ARG A 87 -10.55 18.19 -5.97
N GLU A 88 -10.69 19.48 -6.23
CA GLU A 88 -10.18 20.06 -7.48
C GLU A 88 -8.65 19.91 -7.56
N GLY A 89 -8.17 19.29 -8.65
CA GLY A 89 -6.75 19.12 -8.92
C GLY A 89 -6.12 17.85 -8.35
N GLU A 90 -6.87 17.00 -7.65
CA GLU A 90 -6.41 15.66 -7.25
C GLU A 90 -6.80 14.62 -8.32
N ASP A 91 -5.86 13.73 -8.67
CA ASP A 91 -6.10 12.58 -9.55
C ASP A 91 -6.43 11.36 -8.69
N GLU A 92 -7.72 11.04 -8.59
CA GLU A 92 -8.24 9.88 -7.85
C GLU A 92 -8.49 8.66 -8.76
N SER A 93 -8.00 8.66 -10.00
CA SER A 93 -8.36 7.62 -11.00
C SER A 93 -7.84 6.21 -10.69
N ASP A 94 -6.83 6.08 -9.82
CA ASP A 94 -6.24 4.80 -9.39
C ASP A 94 -6.66 4.39 -7.96
N MET A 95 -7.63 5.10 -7.37
CA MET A 95 -8.17 4.79 -6.04
C MET A 95 -9.30 3.76 -6.11
N TYR A 96 -9.47 3.00 -5.02
CA TYR A 96 -10.60 2.10 -4.83
C TYR A 96 -11.91 2.88 -4.65
N PRO A 97 -13.06 2.35 -5.11
CA PRO A 97 -14.35 2.98 -4.88
C PRO A 97 -14.63 3.08 -3.37
N ASN A 98 -15.05 4.26 -2.92
CA ASN A 98 -15.39 4.45 -1.52
C ASN A 98 -16.60 3.59 -1.15
N PRO A 99 -16.54 2.77 -0.08
CA PRO A 99 -17.67 1.93 0.34
C PRO A 99 -18.90 2.74 0.80
N LEU A 100 -18.73 4.02 1.12
CA LEU A 100 -19.81 4.93 1.50
C LEU A 100 -20.37 5.72 0.30
N ALA A 101 -19.79 5.57 -0.90
CA ALA A 101 -20.28 6.26 -2.09
C ALA A 101 -21.73 5.83 -2.38
N GLY A 102 -22.66 6.79 -2.32
CA GLY A 102 -24.10 6.55 -2.52
C GLY A 102 -24.93 6.32 -1.25
N GLN A 103 -24.34 6.43 -0.05
CA GLN A 103 -25.07 6.48 1.23
C GLN A 103 -25.38 7.91 1.72
N GLU A 104 -25.25 8.91 0.85
CA GLU A 104 -25.69 10.28 1.09
C GLU A 104 -27.22 10.29 1.30
N THR A 105 -27.67 10.08 2.54
CA THR A 105 -29.06 10.36 2.91
C THR A 105 -29.22 11.88 2.92
N CYS A 106 -29.90 12.41 1.91
CA CYS A 106 -30.48 13.76 1.91
C CYS A 106 -31.38 13.99 3.13
#